data_AF-A0A960GRH4-F1
#
_entry.id   AF-A0A960GRH4-F1
#
_cell.length_a   1.000
_cell.length_b   1.000
_cell.length_c   1.000
_cell.angle_alpha   90.00
_cell.angle_beta   90.00
_cell.angle_gamma   90.00
#
_symmetry.space_group_name_H-M   'P 1'
#
loop_
_entity.id
_entity.type
_entity.pdbx_description
1 polymer ?
#
loop_
_entity_poly.entity_id
_entity_poly.type
_entity_poly.pdbx_seq_one_letter_code
_entity_poly.pdbx_strand_id
1 'polypeptide(L)' 'MVDSLPAPVGAGTYNVYTGEPAGGQNPPAARLGLEPPRFCAQCGRRMIVQVRPDGWWAQCSRHGRVDSADLDSQR' A
#
# COMPACT_ATOMS: atom_id res chain seq x y z
N MET A 1 -8.08 8.29 18.09
CA MET A 1 -7.87 6.84 18.06
C MET A 1 -7.08 6.58 16.80
N VAL A 2 -5.86 6.05 16.90
CA VAL A 2 -5.07 5.70 15.71
C VAL A 2 -5.81 4.56 15.03
N ASP A 3 -6.55 4.87 13.97
CA ASP A 3 -7.15 3.86 13.14
C ASP A 3 -5.99 3.05 12.56
N SER A 4 -5.94 1.77 12.92
CA SER A 4 -4.84 0.91 12.52
C SER A 4 -4.94 0.71 11.02
N LEU A 5 -4.04 1.36 10.27
CA LEU A 5 -3.98 1.21 8.81
C LEU A 5 -4.05 -0.27 8.42
N PRO A 6 -4.79 -0.62 7.35
CA PRO A 6 -4.98 -2.01 6.98
C PRO A 6 -3.63 -2.68 6.75
N ALA A 7 -3.49 -3.90 7.29
CA ALA A 7 -2.28 -4.71 7.23
C ALA A 7 -1.50 -4.69 5.89
N PRO A 8 -2.13 -4.76 4.70
CA PRO A 8 -1.40 -4.70 3.43
C PRO A 8 -0.61 -3.40 3.19
N VAL A 9 -0.92 -2.30 3.89
CA VAL A 9 -0.20 -1.03 3.76
C VAL A 9 0.36 -0.51 5.09
N GLY A 10 -0.19 -0.93 6.24
CA GLY A 10 0.18 -0.44 7.57
C GLY A 10 1.21 -1.26 8.34
N ALA A 11 1.48 -2.52 7.95
CA ALA A 11 2.29 -3.43 8.76
C ALA A 11 3.79 -3.05 8.88
N GLY A 12 4.33 -2.28 7.94
CA GLY A 12 5.68 -1.72 8.04
C GLY A 12 6.85 -2.72 7.99
N THR A 13 6.64 -4.00 7.65
CA THR A 13 7.72 -5.00 7.51
C THR A 13 8.42 -4.92 6.16
N TYR A 14 7.66 -4.63 5.11
CA TYR A 14 8.13 -4.48 3.73
C TYR A 14 7.71 -3.14 3.14
N ASN A 15 8.52 -2.62 2.24
CA ASN A 15 8.23 -1.42 1.48
C ASN A 15 7.11 -1.70 0.46
N VAL A 16 6.03 -0.91 0.52
CA VAL A 16 4.85 -1.09 -0.32
C VAL A 16 5.07 -0.79 -1.81
N TYR A 17 6.15 -0.08 -2.16
CA TYR A 17 6.45 0.32 -3.55
C TYR A 17 7.52 -0.56 -4.20
N THR A 18 8.46 -1.09 -3.42
CA THR A 18 9.59 -1.86 -3.94
C THR A 18 9.54 -3.35 -3.59
N GLY A 19 8.84 -3.73 -2.51
CA GLY A 19 8.79 -5.10 -2.00
C GLY A 19 10.00 -5.51 -1.16
N GLU A 20 10.99 -4.64 -1.00
CA GLU A 20 12.16 -4.86 -0.15
C GLU A 20 11.81 -4.71 1.34
N PRO A 21 12.66 -5.20 2.28
CA PRO A 21 12.49 -4.90 3.70
C PRO A 21 12.32 -3.40 3.95
N ALA A 22 11.52 -3.05 4.97
CA ALA A 22 11.27 -1.66 5.31
C ALA A 22 12.56 -0.88 5.61
N GLY A 23 12.55 0.42 5.30
CA GLY A 23 13.72 1.31 5.45
C GLY A 23 14.45 1.64 4.15
N GLY A 24 14.14 0.95 3.04
CA GLY A 24 14.65 1.30 1.71
C GLY A 24 14.07 2.61 1.15
N GLN A 25 14.78 3.21 0.19
CA GLN A 25 14.32 4.43 -0.48
C GLN A 25 13.10 4.17 -1.37
N ASN A 26 12.11 5.05 -1.27
CA ASN A 26 10.94 5.03 -2.15
C ASN A 26 11.30 5.62 -3.52
N PRO A 27 10.75 5.06 -4.61
CA PRO A 27 10.90 5.66 -5.94
C PRO A 27 10.31 7.07 -5.97
N PRO A 28 10.84 7.99 -6.81
CA PRO A 28 10.39 9.38 -6.84
C PRO A 28 8.88 9.55 -7.02
N ALA A 29 8.24 8.75 -7.89
CA ALA A 29 6.79 8.79 -8.10
C ALA A 29 5.98 8.48 -6.83
N ALA A 30 6.44 7.52 -6.02
CA ALA A 30 5.79 7.18 -4.75
C ALA A 30 5.92 8.31 -3.72
N ARG A 31 7.07 9.00 -3.69
CA ARG A 31 7.28 10.17 -2.81
C ARG A 31 6.38 11.35 -3.19
N LEU A 32 5.97 11.44 -4.44
CA LEU A 32 5.00 12.41 -4.94
C LEU A 32 3.54 11.96 -4.78
N GLY A 33 3.29 10.76 -4.23
CA GLY A 33 1.95 10.20 -4.07
C GLY A 33 1.29 9.76 -5.38
N LEU A 34 2.06 9.64 -6.47
CA LEU A 34 1.55 9.28 -7.81
C LEU A 34 1.52 7.77 -8.07
N GLU A 35 2.13 6.98 -7.19
CA GLU A 35 2.24 5.53 -7.35
C GLU A 35 1.34 4.83 -6.30
N PRO A 36 0.43 3.93 -6.70
CA PRO A 36 -0.28 3.07 -5.76
C PRO A 36 0.66 1.99 -5.17
N PRO A 37 0.35 1.43 -3.99
CA PRO A 37 1.15 0.37 -3.39
C PRO A 37 1.08 -0.91 -4.22
N ARG A 38 2.24 -1.46 -4.57
CA ARG A 38 2.38 -2.66 -5.41
C ARG A 38 2.75 -3.91 -4.62
N PHE A 39 3.16 -3.77 -3.37
CA PHE A 39 3.61 -4.85 -2.51
C PHE A 39 2.95 -4.77 -1.14
N CYS A 40 2.66 -5.93 -0.56
CA CYS A 40 2.06 -6.01 0.77
C CYS A 40 3.09 -5.69 1.86
N ALA A 41 2.81 -4.71 2.70
CA ALA A 41 3.66 -4.29 3.81
C ALA A 41 3.92 -5.40 4.85
N GLN A 42 3.06 -6.42 4.92
CA GLN A 42 3.19 -7.52 5.88
C GLN A 42 4.03 -8.69 5.35
N CYS A 43 3.98 -9.00 4.06
CA CYS A 43 4.61 -10.21 3.52
C CYS A 43 5.42 -10.04 2.23
N GLY A 44 5.56 -8.83 1.71
CA GLY A 44 6.37 -8.52 0.54
C GLY A 44 5.84 -9.06 -0.79
N ARG A 45 4.67 -9.72 -0.81
CA ARG A 45 4.07 -10.23 -2.06
C ARG A 45 3.58 -9.09 -2.93
N ARG A 46 3.79 -9.22 -4.24
CA ARG A 46 3.20 -8.33 -5.24
C ARG A 46 1.67 -8.44 -5.20
N MET A 47 1.03 -7.29 -5.10
CA MET A 47 -0.43 -7.15 -5.06
C MET A 47 -0.98 -6.96 -6.47
N ILE A 48 -2.25 -7.33 -6.65
CA ILE A 48 -3.02 -6.90 -7.82
C ILE A 48 -3.48 -5.47 -7.54
N VAL A 49 -3.21 -4.56 -8.46
CA VAL A 49 -3.56 -3.14 -8.34
C VAL A 49 -4.43 -2.75 -9.50
N GLN A 50 -5.53 -2.07 -9.22
CA GLN A 50 -6.38 -1.44 -10.22
C GLN A 50 -6.46 0.05 -9.92
N VAL A 51 -6.11 0.85 -10.93
CA VAL A 51 -6.27 2.31 -10.90
C VAL A 51 -7.61 2.66 -11.55
N ARG A 52 -8.32 3.61 -10.93
CA ARG A 52 -9.56 4.24 -11.41
C ARG A 52 -9.35 5.76 -11.46
N PRO A 53 -10.18 6.53 -12.17
CA PRO A 53 -10.08 7.99 -12.18
C PRO A 53 -10.21 8.64 -10.79
N ASP A 54 -11.00 8.01 -9.90
CA ASP A 54 -11.29 8.46 -8.53
C ASP A 54 -10.31 7.92 -7.47
N GLY A 55 -9.39 7.02 -7.84
CA GLY A 55 -8.52 6.37 -6.86
C GLY A 55 -7.96 5.04 -7.31
N TRP A 56 -7.69 4.15 -6.37
CA TRP A 56 -7.17 2.81 -6.66
C TRP A 56 -7.56 1.83 -5.56
N TRP A 57 -7.55 0.54 -5.91
CA TRP A 57 -7.54 -0.53 -4.92
C TRP A 57 -6.37 -1.48 -5.17
N ALA A 58 -5.86 -2.06 -4.08
CA ALA A 58 -4.81 -3.06 -4.10
C ALA A 58 -5.19 -4.28 -3.27
N GLN A 59 -4.97 -5.47 -3.80
CA GLN A 59 -5.31 -6.74 -3.17
C GLN A 59 -4.07 -7.60 -2.96
N CYS A 60 -3.78 -7.91 -1.70
CA CYS A 60 -2.91 -9.00 -1.34
C CYS A 60 -3.71 -10.31 -1.31
N SER A 61 -3.16 -11.38 -1.88
CA SER A 61 -3.79 -12.70 -1.86
C SER A 61 -3.92 -13.32 -0.46
N ARG A 62 -3.18 -12.81 0.54
CA ARG A 62 -3.21 -13.30 1.92
C ARG A 62 -3.81 -12.34 2.92
N HIS A 63 -3.54 -11.03 2.78
CA HIS A 63 -3.85 -10.02 3.80
C HIS A 63 -5.02 -9.10 3.41
N GLY A 64 -5.73 -9.42 2.32
CA GLY A 64 -6.95 -8.71 1.95
C GLY A 64 -6.74 -7.54 0.99
N ARG A 65 -7.79 -6.72 0.87
CA ARG A 65 -7.88 -5.57 -0.04
C ARG A 65 -7.78 -4.27 0.75
N VAL A 66 -7.23 -3.25 0.11
CA VAL A 66 -7.29 -1.86 0.54
C VAL A 66 -7.75 -1.00 -0.64
N ASP A 67 -8.59 -0.01 -0.38
CA ASP A 67 -9.00 1.00 -1.35
C ASP A 67 -8.52 2.38 -0.86
N SER A 68 -8.17 3.26 -1.79
CA SER A 68 -7.71 4.61 -1.47
C SER A 68 -8.78 5.45 -0.76
N ALA A 69 -10.07 5.20 -1.04
CA ALA A 69 -11.17 5.91 -0.38
C ALA A 69 -11.23 5.61 1.12
N ASP A 70 -10.95 4.36 1.51
CA ASP A 70 -10.90 3.95 2.91
C ASP A 70 -9.70 4.58 3.64
N LEU A 71 -8.56 4.69 2.94
CA LEU A 71 -7.33 5.27 3.49
C LEU A 71 -7.42 6.78 3.69
N ASP A 72 -8.08 7.51 2.79
CA ASP A 72 -8.27 8.96 2.93
C ASP A 72 -9.14 9.29 4.15
N SER A 73 -10.17 8.48 4.37
CA SER A 73 -11.05 8.59 5.54
C SER A 73 -10.33 8.33 6.89
N GLN A 74 -9.17 7.68 6.85
CA GLN A 74 -8.35 7.33 8.01
C GLN A 74 -7.18 8.31 8.26
N ARG A 75 -7.03 9.38 7.45
CA ARG A 75 -6.02 10.44 7.63
C ARG A 75 -6.43 11.47 8.68
#